data_AF-A0A2E8MA39-F1
#
_entry.id   AF-A0A2E8MA39-F1
#
_cell.length_a   1.000
_cell.length_b   1.000
_cell.length_c   1.000
_cell.angle_alpha   90.00
_cell.angle_beta   90.00
_cell.angle_gamma   90.00
#
_symmetry.space_group_name_H-M   'P 1'
#
loop_
_entity.id
_entity.type
_entity.pdbx_description
1 polymer ?
#
loop_
_entity_poly.entity_id
_entity_poly.type
_entity_poly.pdbx_seq_one_letter_code
_entity_poly.pdbx_strand_id
1 'polypeptide(L)'
;MKNTLLIISLALLPGISRAEETPNGLAPEITDLNAADISYAAEAKIPDLKKPFIDLSPTDLKDGISVGVLGEEQKKLVLAYAAEIAAGKHGAIDSLLLSHHGKLIFESYFRRGRINYPHYQMSITKSYTAM
;
A
#
# COMPACT_ATOMS: atom_id res chain seq x y z
N MET A 1 -12.79 9.64 57.67
CA MET A 1 -11.93 8.89 56.72
C MET A 1 -12.84 8.37 55.61
N LYS A 2 -12.88 9.06 54.45
CA LYS A 2 -13.75 8.70 53.32
C LYS A 2 -12.90 8.00 52.26
N ASN A 3 -13.08 6.69 52.11
CA ASN A 3 -12.49 5.88 51.04
C ASN A 3 -13.04 6.35 49.69
N THR A 4 -12.19 6.93 48.86
CA THR A 4 -12.51 7.21 47.46
C THR A 4 -12.06 6.01 46.63
N LEU A 5 -13.03 5.33 46.04
CA LEU A 5 -12.85 4.19 45.15
C LEU A 5 -12.29 4.71 43.81
N LEU A 6 -11.06 4.33 43.47
CA LEU A 6 -10.40 4.72 42.22
C LEU A 6 -10.90 3.81 41.09
N ILE A 7 -11.77 4.30 40.22
CA ILE A 7 -12.21 3.60 39.01
C ILE A 7 -11.10 3.72 37.98
N ILE A 8 -10.40 2.61 37.70
CA ILE A 8 -9.46 2.52 36.57
C ILE A 8 -10.29 2.40 35.31
N SER A 9 -10.44 3.50 34.55
CA SER A 9 -10.98 3.44 33.20
C SER A 9 -9.95 2.78 32.28
N LEU A 10 -10.23 1.55 31.86
CA LEU A 10 -9.47 0.87 30.81
C LEU A 10 -9.77 1.59 29.48
N ALA A 11 -8.91 2.52 29.09
CA ALA A 11 -8.99 3.16 27.79
C ALA A 11 -8.80 2.08 26.70
N LEU A 12 -9.87 1.79 25.95
CA LEU A 12 -9.75 1.03 24.72
C LEU A 12 -8.81 1.79 23.77
N LEU A 13 -7.62 1.24 23.55
CA LEU A 13 -6.80 1.62 22.41
C LEU A 13 -7.65 1.39 21.14
N PRO A 14 -7.78 2.38 20.23
CA PRO A 14 -8.41 2.12 18.95
C PRO A 14 -7.61 1.02 18.27
N GLY A 15 -8.30 -0.07 17.96
CA GLY A 15 -7.71 -1.28 17.40
C GLY A 15 -6.83 -0.94 16.21
N ILE A 16 -5.62 -1.50 16.20
CA ILE A 16 -4.86 -1.67 14.98
C ILE A 16 -5.82 -2.39 14.02
N SER A 17 -6.34 -1.67 13.03
CA SER A 17 -7.17 -2.26 12.00
C SER A 17 -6.29 -3.27 11.28
N ARG A 18 -6.49 -4.55 11.56
CA ARG A 18 -5.85 -5.63 10.84
C ARG A 18 -6.26 -5.46 9.38
N ALA A 19 -5.31 -5.17 8.50
CA ALA A 19 -5.56 -5.15 7.07
C ALA A 19 -6.21 -6.48 6.69
N GLU A 20 -7.44 -6.43 6.21
CA GLU A 20 -8.07 -7.62 5.65
C GLU A 20 -7.53 -7.79 4.25
N GLU A 21 -6.88 -8.93 4.05
CA GLU A 21 -6.46 -9.49 2.78
C GLU A 21 -7.56 -9.34 1.73
N THR A 22 -7.18 -9.16 0.46
CA THR A 22 -8.10 -9.41 -0.65
C THR A 22 -8.72 -10.80 -0.46
N PRO A 23 -9.87 -11.15 -1.06
CA PRO A 23 -10.52 -12.44 -0.82
C PRO A 23 -9.57 -13.67 -0.95
N ASN A 24 -8.47 -13.49 -1.68
CA ASN A 24 -7.46 -14.51 -1.94
C ASN A 24 -6.06 -14.17 -1.37
N GLY A 25 -5.88 -13.05 -0.65
CA GLY A 25 -4.59 -12.59 -0.12
C GLY A 25 -3.61 -12.01 -1.14
N LEU A 26 -3.97 -11.96 -2.43
CA LEU A 26 -3.13 -11.47 -3.52
C LEU A 26 -3.22 -9.95 -3.68
N ALA A 27 -2.18 -9.36 -4.28
CA ALA A 27 -2.20 -7.96 -4.68
C ALA A 27 -3.40 -7.68 -5.63
N PRO A 28 -4.00 -6.48 -5.57
CA PRO A 28 -5.16 -6.17 -6.38
C PRO A 28 -4.78 -5.97 -7.84
N GLU A 29 -5.52 -6.63 -8.74
CA GLU A 29 -5.29 -6.63 -10.19
C GLU A 29 -6.55 -6.21 -10.96
N ILE A 30 -6.36 -5.77 -12.21
CA ILE A 30 -7.42 -5.74 -13.22
C ILE A 30 -7.37 -7.07 -13.98
N THR A 31 -8.45 -7.84 -13.92
CA THR A 31 -8.59 -9.10 -14.66
C THR A 31 -8.73 -8.84 -16.15
N ASP A 32 -8.19 -9.73 -16.98
CA ASP A 32 -8.26 -9.67 -18.46
C ASP A 32 -7.68 -8.38 -19.07
N LEU A 33 -6.75 -7.73 -18.38
CA LEU A 33 -6.11 -6.49 -18.84
C LEU A 33 -5.20 -6.74 -20.04
N ASN A 34 -5.43 -6.02 -21.14
CA ASN A 34 -4.55 -6.00 -22.29
C ASN A 34 -3.94 -4.61 -22.52
N ALA A 35 -2.88 -4.55 -23.33
CA ALA A 35 -2.21 -3.29 -23.65
C ALA A 35 -3.14 -2.24 -24.30
N ALA A 36 -4.15 -2.69 -25.08
CA ALA A 36 -5.14 -1.82 -25.70
C ALA A 36 -6.10 -1.15 -24.68
N ASP A 37 -6.22 -1.70 -23.47
CA ASP A 37 -7.10 -1.19 -22.42
C ASP A 37 -6.42 -0.11 -21.56
N ILE A 38 -5.11 0.06 -21.72
CA ILE A 38 -4.30 0.99 -20.93
C ILE A 38 -4.35 2.39 -21.55
N SER A 39 -4.90 3.35 -20.80
CA SER A 39 -4.84 4.76 -21.16
C SER A 39 -5.05 5.64 -19.93
N TYR A 40 -4.58 6.90 -20.00
CA TYR A 40 -4.82 7.89 -18.96
C TYR A 40 -6.33 8.07 -18.64
N ALA A 41 -7.17 8.02 -19.67
CA ALA A 41 -8.62 8.15 -19.50
C ALA A 41 -9.26 6.92 -18.84
N ALA A 42 -8.70 5.73 -19.06
CA ALA A 42 -9.16 4.48 -18.43
C ALA A 42 -8.67 4.40 -16.98
N GLU A 43 -7.44 4.82 -16.68
CA GLU A 43 -6.89 4.89 -15.32
C GLU A 43 -7.80 5.68 -14.36
N ALA A 44 -8.28 6.84 -14.80
CA ALA A 44 -9.16 7.70 -14.00
C ALA A 44 -10.51 7.04 -13.65
N LYS A 45 -10.92 6.00 -14.37
CA LYS A 45 -12.16 5.25 -14.17
C LYS A 45 -11.99 4.01 -13.31
N ILE A 46 -10.75 3.64 -12.95
CA ILE A 46 -10.51 2.53 -12.04
C ILE A 46 -11.15 2.85 -10.69
N PRO A 47 -12.01 1.96 -10.14
CA PRO A 47 -12.63 2.20 -8.86
C PRO A 47 -11.58 2.13 -7.73
N ASP A 48 -11.74 2.99 -6.73
CA ASP A 48 -10.92 2.93 -5.53
C ASP A 48 -11.12 1.57 -4.82
N LEU A 49 -10.05 1.01 -4.21
CA LEU A 49 -10.20 -0.19 -3.40
C LEU A 49 -11.03 0.12 -2.16
N LYS A 50 -11.86 -0.85 -1.76
CA LYS A 50 -12.67 -0.75 -0.55
C LYS A 50 -11.81 -0.76 0.73
N LYS A 51 -10.65 -1.40 0.66
CA LYS A 51 -9.67 -1.52 1.74
C LYS A 51 -8.26 -1.46 1.14
N PRO A 52 -7.28 -0.91 1.86
CA PRO A 52 -5.89 -0.93 1.42
C PRO A 52 -5.36 -2.36 1.41
N PHE A 53 -4.56 -2.69 0.41
CA PHE A 53 -3.66 -3.84 0.42
C PHE A 53 -2.31 -3.41 0.98
N ILE A 54 -1.75 -4.17 1.91
CA ILE A 54 -0.46 -3.89 2.54
C ILE A 54 0.31 -5.22 2.63
N ASP A 55 1.50 -5.27 2.03
CA ASP A 55 2.38 -6.42 2.07
C ASP A 55 3.79 -6.04 2.52
N LEU A 56 4.21 -6.65 3.64
CA LEU A 56 5.55 -6.50 4.24
C LEU A 56 6.55 -7.53 3.70
N SER A 57 6.09 -8.49 2.91
CA SER A 57 6.87 -9.58 2.34
C SER A 57 6.45 -9.82 0.89
N PRO A 58 6.74 -8.87 -0.03
CA PRO A 58 6.36 -8.95 -1.43
C PRO A 58 6.68 -10.31 -2.05
N THR A 59 5.76 -10.80 -2.88
CA THR A 59 5.92 -12.08 -3.56
C THR A 59 6.88 -11.95 -4.75
N ASP A 60 7.80 -12.91 -4.91
CA ASP A 60 8.66 -12.97 -6.10
C ASP A 60 7.84 -13.43 -7.32
N LEU A 61 7.50 -12.46 -8.17
CA LEU A 61 6.71 -12.67 -9.39
C LEU A 61 7.50 -13.23 -10.57
N LYS A 62 8.82 -13.46 -10.42
CA LYS A 62 9.72 -13.88 -11.51
C LYS A 62 9.76 -12.89 -12.67
N ASP A 63 9.56 -11.62 -12.38
CA ASP A 63 9.57 -10.49 -13.33
C ASP A 63 10.95 -9.79 -13.43
N GLY A 64 11.94 -10.31 -12.71
CA GLY A 64 13.29 -9.73 -12.64
C GLY A 64 13.49 -8.76 -11.47
N ILE A 65 12.46 -8.48 -10.67
CA ILE A 65 12.57 -7.69 -9.43
C ILE A 65 12.82 -8.66 -8.27
N SER A 66 13.99 -8.56 -7.64
CA SER A 66 14.27 -9.35 -6.44
C SER A 66 13.45 -8.85 -5.25
N VAL A 67 12.96 -9.76 -4.42
CA VAL A 67 12.26 -9.43 -3.17
C VAL A 67 13.16 -9.56 -1.95
N GLY A 68 12.83 -8.82 -0.90
CA GLY A 68 13.52 -8.85 0.38
C GLY A 68 12.54 -8.65 1.54
N VAL A 69 13.09 -8.44 2.73
CA VAL A 69 12.30 -8.27 3.95
C VAL A 69 12.71 -7.00 4.67
N LEU A 70 11.72 -6.32 5.24
CA LEU A 70 11.95 -5.25 6.21
C LEU A 70 12.50 -5.84 7.53
N GLY A 71 13.36 -5.08 8.21
CA GLY A 71 13.69 -5.35 9.60
C GLY A 71 12.53 -5.00 10.53
N GLU A 72 12.52 -5.58 11.73
CA GLU A 72 11.38 -5.48 12.67
C GLU A 72 11.03 -4.03 13.07
N GLU A 73 12.04 -3.20 13.33
CA GLU A 73 11.81 -1.78 13.67
C GLU A 73 11.24 -1.00 12.48
N GLN A 74 11.76 -1.25 11.28
CA GLN A 74 11.29 -0.60 10.05
C GLN A 74 9.86 -1.01 9.71
N LYS A 75 9.48 -2.28 9.92
CA LYS A 75 8.10 -2.75 9.71
C LYS A 75 7.10 -1.88 10.45
N LYS A 76 7.35 -1.58 11.73
CA LYS A 76 6.45 -0.76 12.55
C LYS A 76 6.28 0.65 11.98
N LEU A 77 7.37 1.29 11.54
CA LEU A 77 7.35 2.63 10.97
C LEU A 77 6.64 2.67 9.61
N VAL A 78 6.97 1.72 8.73
CA VAL A 78 6.36 1.61 7.40
C VAL A 78 4.86 1.31 7.50
N LEU A 79 4.46 0.40 8.40
CA LEU A 79 3.04 0.11 8.66
C LEU A 79 2.29 1.35 9.16
N ALA A 80 2.86 2.09 10.11
CA ALA A 80 2.25 3.30 10.61
C ALA A 80 2.05 4.33 9.49
N TYR A 81 3.06 4.52 8.64
CA TYR A 81 2.98 5.43 7.51
C TYR A 81 1.95 4.99 6.46
N ALA A 82 1.93 3.71 6.09
CA ALA A 82 0.94 3.16 5.18
C ALA A 82 -0.50 3.32 5.73
N ALA A 83 -0.70 3.17 7.04
CA ALA A 83 -1.98 3.41 7.69
C ALA A 83 -2.41 4.89 7.63
N GLU A 84 -1.46 5.84 7.74
CA GLU A 84 -1.75 7.26 7.56
C GLU A 84 -2.17 7.60 6.13
N ILE A 85 -1.53 6.97 5.13
CA ILE A 85 -1.90 7.10 3.72
C ILE A 85 -3.32 6.56 3.52
N ALA A 86 -3.62 5.37 4.03
CA ALA A 86 -4.96 4.77 3.95
C ALA A 86 -6.02 5.65 4.64
N ALA A 87 -5.66 6.38 5.70
CA ALA A 87 -6.52 7.34 6.38
C ALA A 87 -6.65 8.68 5.64
N GLY A 88 -6.04 8.85 4.46
CA GLY A 88 -6.15 10.05 3.63
C GLY A 88 -5.33 11.25 4.13
N LYS A 89 -4.41 11.06 5.08
CA LYS A 89 -3.62 12.17 5.67
C LYS A 89 -2.57 12.75 4.72
N HIS A 90 -2.23 12.02 3.66
CA HIS A 90 -1.16 12.36 2.70
C HIS A 90 -1.68 12.62 1.29
N GLY A 91 -2.99 12.89 1.14
CA GLY A 91 -3.62 13.16 -0.15
C GLY A 91 -4.08 11.92 -0.91
N ALA A 92 -4.26 12.07 -2.23
CA ALA A 92 -4.75 11.02 -3.11
C ALA A 92 -3.59 10.14 -3.60
N ILE A 93 -3.19 9.18 -2.77
CA ILE A 93 -2.14 8.21 -3.11
C ILE A 93 -2.78 6.89 -3.53
N ASP A 94 -2.35 6.37 -4.68
CA ASP A 94 -2.85 5.11 -5.23
C ASP A 94 -2.02 3.91 -4.77
N SER A 95 -0.70 4.07 -4.58
CA SER A 95 0.21 3.01 -4.14
C SER A 95 1.47 3.55 -3.45
N LEU A 96 2.13 2.71 -2.65
CA LEU A 96 3.45 2.96 -2.06
C LEU A 96 4.30 1.70 -2.17
N LEU A 97 5.44 1.79 -2.86
CA LEU A 97 6.41 0.71 -3.00
C LEU A 97 7.75 1.17 -2.43
N LEU A 98 8.45 0.31 -1.67
CA LEU A 98 9.78 0.61 -1.15
C LEU A 98 10.78 -0.43 -1.65
N SER A 99 11.84 0.06 -2.27
CA SER A 99 13.00 -0.74 -2.66
C SER A 99 14.23 -0.32 -1.88
N HIS A 100 15.02 -1.29 -1.43
CA HIS A 100 16.27 -1.07 -0.72
C HIS A 100 17.31 -2.11 -1.17
N HIS A 101 18.53 -1.64 -1.49
CA HIS A 101 19.60 -2.48 -2.03
C HIS A 101 19.17 -3.37 -3.22
N GLY A 102 18.38 -2.79 -4.14
CA GLY A 102 17.90 -3.49 -5.33
C GLY A 102 16.82 -4.54 -5.07
N LYS A 103 16.23 -4.57 -3.87
CA LYS A 103 15.15 -5.50 -3.52
C LYS A 103 13.87 -4.76 -3.18
N LEU A 104 12.73 -5.24 -3.68
CA LEU A 104 11.41 -4.81 -3.23
C LEU A 104 11.15 -5.41 -1.83
N ILE A 105 10.94 -4.56 -0.83
CA ILE A 105 10.81 -4.97 0.57
C ILE A 105 9.44 -4.64 1.18
N PHE A 106 8.63 -3.89 0.43
CA PHE A 106 7.29 -3.47 0.82
C PHE A 106 6.50 -3.04 -0.39
N GLU A 107 5.22 -3.39 -0.42
CA GLU A 107 4.25 -2.81 -1.35
C GLU A 107 2.90 -2.59 -0.69
N SER A 108 2.20 -1.54 -1.09
CA SER A 108 0.82 -1.30 -0.72
C SER A 108 0.05 -0.58 -1.81
N TYR A 109 -1.26 -0.87 -1.89
CA TYR A 109 -2.19 -0.29 -2.84
C TYR A 109 -3.42 0.22 -2.10
N PHE A 110 -3.86 1.44 -2.43
CA PHE A 110 -4.90 2.16 -1.70
C PHE A 110 -6.11 2.44 -2.58
N ARG A 111 -6.12 3.56 -3.31
CA ARG A 111 -7.25 3.98 -4.12
C ARG A 111 -7.27 3.19 -5.43
N ARG A 112 -6.74 3.75 -6.52
CA ARG A 112 -6.81 3.13 -7.85
C ARG A 112 -5.67 2.17 -8.12
N GLY A 113 -4.73 2.03 -7.18
CA GLY A 113 -3.54 1.19 -7.33
C GLY A 113 -3.90 -0.25 -7.67
N ARG A 114 -3.30 -0.76 -8.74
CA ARG A 114 -3.32 -2.17 -9.14
C ARG A 114 -1.90 -2.55 -9.50
N ILE A 115 -1.45 -3.72 -9.07
CA ILE A 115 -0.07 -4.17 -9.36
C ILE A 115 0.20 -4.26 -10.86
N ASN A 116 -0.82 -4.62 -11.65
CA ASN A 116 -0.71 -4.83 -13.09
C ASN A 116 -1.19 -3.66 -13.95
N TYR A 117 -1.59 -2.52 -13.37
CA TYR A 117 -2.02 -1.35 -14.15
C TYR A 117 -1.02 -0.19 -14.02
N PRO A 118 -0.38 0.26 -15.11
CA PRO A 118 0.59 1.35 -15.04
C PRO A 118 -0.10 2.69 -14.78
N HIS A 119 0.48 3.48 -13.88
CA HIS A 119 0.05 4.85 -13.61
C HIS A 119 0.69 5.85 -14.57
N TYR A 120 -0.06 6.85 -15.04
CA TYR A 120 0.49 7.91 -15.88
C TYR A 120 1.52 8.76 -15.11
N GLN A 121 2.79 8.59 -15.47
CA GLN A 121 3.95 9.07 -14.69
C GLN A 121 4.27 10.57 -14.86
N MET A 122 3.60 11.30 -15.75
CA MET A 122 3.82 12.73 -15.99
C MET A 122 5.32 13.07 -16.17
N SER A 123 5.84 14.07 -15.46
CA SER A 123 7.23 14.53 -15.58
C SER A 123 8.29 13.52 -15.15
N ILE A 124 7.95 12.43 -14.48
CA ILE A 124 8.91 11.34 -14.17
C ILE A 124 9.48 10.74 -15.46
N THR A 125 8.71 10.77 -16.57
CA THR A 125 9.17 10.35 -17.90
C THR A 125 10.45 11.07 -18.37
N LYS A 126 10.72 12.28 -17.88
CA LYS A 126 11.93 13.05 -18.24
C LYS A 126 13.21 12.33 -17.83
N SER A 127 13.19 11.60 -16.72
CA SER A 127 14.35 10.82 -16.25
C SER A 127 14.74 9.72 -17.23
N TYR A 128 13.75 9.12 -17.91
CA TYR A 128 14.01 8.08 -18.93
C TYR A 128 14.58 8.67 -20.21
N THR A 129 14.14 9.86 -20.62
CA THR A 129 14.63 10.52 -21.84
C THR A 129 16.00 11.17 -21.68
N ALA A 130 16.44 11.43 -20.45
CA ALA A 130 17.72 12.06 -20.15
C ALA A 130 18.87 11.05 -20.03
N MET A 131 18.56 9.75 -19.98
CA MET A 131 19.53 8.64 -19.96
C MET A 131 20.01 8.32 -21.38
#